data_AF-A0A9N9KJI6-F1
#
_entry.id   AF-A0A9N9KJI6-F1
#
_cell.length_a   1.000
_cell.length_b   1.000
_cell.length_c   1.000
_cell.angle_alpha   90.00
_cell.angle_beta   90.00
_cell.angle_gamma   90.00
#
_symmetry.space_group_name_H-M   'P 1'
#
loop_
_entity.id
_entity.type
_entity.pdbx_description
1 polymer ?
#
loop_
_entity_poly.entity_id
_entity_poly.type
_entity_poly.pdbx_seq_one_letter_code
_entity_poly.pdbx_strand_id
1 'polypeptide(L)'
;ALVKKVTELESQMTKQTQVPALQTVEPVRQPRGPPLSLQTEEGMENYRLSQYLNNLDIFSTEDLERNYSIKPFQRSRPQRSNGSARIDRVEEVINENRNAMNQLTEEF
;
A
#
# COMPACT_ATOMS: atom_id res chain seq x y z
N ALA A 1 -30.97 -4.12 36.72
CA ALA A 1 -29.85 -3.17 36.85
C ALA A 1 -28.60 -3.57 36.07
N LEU A 2 -28.30 -4.88 35.93
CA LEU A 2 -27.07 -5.39 35.31
C LEU A 2 -26.99 -5.19 33.78
N VAL A 3 -28.12 -5.31 33.06
CA VAL A 3 -28.17 -5.22 31.58
C VAL A 3 -27.83 -3.82 31.05
N LYS A 4 -28.22 -2.76 31.78
CA LYS A 4 -27.88 -1.37 31.41
C LYS A 4 -26.38 -1.08 31.53
N LYS A 5 -25.70 -1.74 32.47
CA LYS A 5 -24.25 -1.58 32.70
C LYS A 5 -23.43 -2.25 31.61
N VAL A 6 -23.88 -3.41 31.10
CA VAL A 6 -23.21 -4.13 30.00
C VAL A 6 -23.31 -3.35 28.69
N THR A 7 -24.50 -2.83 28.37
CA THR A 7 -24.72 -2.04 27.16
C THR A 7 -23.99 -0.69 27.17
N GLU A 8 -23.80 -0.08 28.34
CA GLU A 8 -23.00 1.14 28.49
C GLU A 8 -21.49 0.87 28.32
N LEU A 9 -20.99 -0.28 28.80
CA LEU A 9 -19.61 -0.72 28.61
C LEU A 9 -19.31 -1.06 27.14
N GLU A 10 -20.23 -1.75 26.46
CA GLU A 10 -20.13 -2.01 25.00
C GLU A 10 -20.19 -0.69 24.21
N SER A 11 -21.09 0.23 24.58
CA SER A 11 -21.18 1.56 23.95
C SER A 11 -19.89 2.38 24.13
N GLN A 12 -19.20 2.25 25.26
CA GLN A 12 -17.91 2.91 25.49
C GLN A 12 -16.78 2.28 24.67
N MET A 13 -16.74 0.95 24.52
CA MET A 13 -15.76 0.28 23.65
C MET A 13 -15.95 0.61 22.17
N THR A 14 -17.18 0.83 21.73
CA THR A 14 -17.47 1.16 20.32
C THR A 14 -17.14 2.63 19.97
N LYS A 15 -16.96 3.49 20.98
CA LYS A 15 -16.58 4.91 20.83
C LYS A 15 -15.08 5.16 20.97
N GLN A 16 -14.25 4.12 21.08
CA GLN A 16 -12.82 4.28 20.82
C GLN A 16 -12.64 4.45 19.31
N THR A 17 -13.02 5.65 18.86
CA THR A 17 -12.74 6.25 17.58
C THR A 17 -11.31 5.88 17.24
N GLN A 18 -11.19 4.98 16.27
CA GLN A 18 -9.99 4.77 15.50
C GLN A 18 -9.72 6.13 14.82
N VAL A 19 -9.05 7.03 15.55
CA VAL A 19 -8.38 8.17 14.96
C VAL A 19 -7.38 7.51 14.03
N PRO A 20 -7.55 7.61 12.69
CA PRO A 20 -6.47 7.24 11.81
C PRO A 20 -5.39 8.23 12.19
N ALA A 21 -4.34 7.76 12.88
CA ALA A 21 -3.16 8.56 13.04
C ALA A 21 -2.79 8.98 11.62
N LEU A 22 -2.89 10.28 11.34
CA LEU A 22 -2.38 10.92 10.14
C LEU A 22 -0.87 10.75 10.20
N GLN A 23 -0.41 9.52 9.97
CA GLN A 23 0.96 9.26 9.60
C GLN A 23 1.03 9.71 8.15
N THR A 24 1.15 11.02 7.98
CA THR A 24 1.76 11.64 6.80
C THR A 24 3.22 11.21 6.81
N VAL A 25 3.44 9.91 6.56
CA VAL A 25 4.76 9.43 6.18
C VAL A 25 4.92 9.98 4.79
N GLU A 26 5.73 11.03 4.65
CA GLU A 26 6.16 11.47 3.34
C GLU A 26 6.69 10.21 2.63
N PRO A 27 6.15 9.86 1.45
CA PRO A 27 6.67 8.73 0.71
C PRO A 27 8.15 8.98 0.51
N VAL A 28 8.98 8.09 1.06
CA VAL A 28 10.43 8.12 0.89
C VAL A 28 10.69 8.26 -0.60
N ARG A 29 11.16 9.44 -1.01
CA ARG A 29 11.56 9.71 -2.39
C ARG A 29 12.80 8.85 -2.62
N GLN A 30 12.63 7.60 -3.05
CA GLN A 30 13.78 6.87 -3.58
C GLN A 30 14.24 7.66 -4.81
N PRO A 31 15.56 7.84 -5.00
CA PRO A 31 16.10 8.46 -6.21
C PRO A 31 15.74 7.55 -7.38
N ARG A 32 14.61 7.83 -8.01
CA ARG A 32 14.25 7.20 -9.27
C ARG A 32 15.17 7.79 -10.32
N GLY A 33 15.62 6.95 -11.23
CA GLY A 33 16.35 7.40 -12.41
C GLY A 33 15.58 8.50 -13.15
N PRO A 34 16.22 9.13 -14.13
CA PRO A 34 15.66 10.26 -14.85
C PRO A 34 14.20 9.97 -15.28
N PRO A 35 13.29 10.96 -15.20
CA PRO A 35 11.87 10.74 -15.44
C PRO A 35 11.61 9.98 -16.74
N LEU A 36 10.56 9.16 -16.74
CA LEU A 36 10.15 8.32 -17.89
C LEU A 36 9.84 9.13 -19.17
N SER A 37 9.76 10.47 -19.10
CA SER A 37 9.71 11.36 -20.26
C SER A 37 11.02 11.43 -21.04
N LEU A 38 12.12 10.90 -20.49
CA LEU A 38 13.48 10.93 -21.05
C LEU A 38 13.83 9.63 -21.75
N GLN A 39 12.89 9.09 -22.55
CA GLN A 39 13.16 7.88 -23.34
C GLN A 39 14.13 8.12 -24.49
N THR A 40 14.41 9.39 -24.82
CA THR A 40 15.38 9.79 -25.83
C THR A 40 16.72 10.19 -25.18
N GLU A 41 17.81 9.92 -25.89
CA GLU A 41 19.17 10.29 -25.48
C GLU A 41 19.31 11.80 -25.24
N GLU A 42 18.78 12.62 -26.16
CA GLU A 42 18.71 14.07 -26.02
C GLU A 42 17.95 14.50 -24.75
N GLY A 43 16.84 13.82 -24.42
CA GLY A 43 16.10 14.10 -23.19
C GLY A 43 16.96 13.86 -21.94
N MET A 44 17.68 12.73 -21.91
CA MET A 44 18.60 12.39 -20.83
C MET A 44 19.74 13.40 -20.67
N GLU A 45 20.31 13.87 -21.78
CA GLU A 45 21.36 14.90 -21.77
C GLU A 45 20.82 16.23 -21.25
N ASN A 46 19.66 16.68 -21.73
CA ASN A 46 19.01 17.90 -21.27
C ASN A 46 18.68 17.86 -19.78
N TYR A 47 18.25 16.71 -19.25
CA TYR A 47 18.05 16.52 -17.81
C TYR A 47 19.35 16.66 -17.03
N ARG A 48 20.44 16.01 -17.48
CA ARG A 48 21.76 16.10 -16.83
C ARG A 48 22.30 17.53 -16.83
N LEU A 49 22.16 18.24 -17.95
CA LEU A 49 22.55 19.65 -18.08
C LEU A 49 21.73 20.53 -17.14
N SER A 50 20.41 20.36 -17.10
CA SER A 50 19.53 21.13 -16.22
C SER A 50 19.83 20.90 -14.74
N GLN A 51 20.11 19.65 -14.34
CA GLN A 51 20.56 19.32 -12.98
C GLN A 51 21.88 20.01 -12.63
N TYR A 52 22.85 20.01 -13.55
CA TYR A 52 24.14 20.68 -13.34
C TYR A 52 23.96 22.20 -13.16
N LEU A 53 23.17 22.84 -14.03
CA LEU A 53 22.87 24.26 -13.95
C LEU A 53 22.07 24.62 -12.68
N ASN A 54 21.17 23.73 -12.24
CA ASN A 54 20.42 23.93 -11.00
C ASN A 54 21.32 23.86 -9.77
N ASN A 55 22.27 22.92 -9.73
CA ASN A 55 23.25 22.83 -8.64
C ASN A 55 24.16 24.07 -8.56
N LEU A 56 24.32 24.79 -9.67
CA LEU A 56 25.03 26.07 -9.73
C LEU A 56 24.14 27.28 -9.41
N ASP A 57 22.87 27.05 -9.05
CA ASP A 57 21.86 28.08 -8.79
C ASP A 57 21.58 29.00 -10.00
N ILE A 58 21.93 28.53 -11.21
CA ILE A 58 21.69 29.24 -12.48
C ILE A 58 20.29 28.91 -13.02
N PHE A 59 19.80 27.71 -12.70
CA PHE A 59 18.53 27.20 -13.18
C PHE A 59 17.57 26.99 -12.01
N SER A 60 16.31 27.42 -12.15
CA SER A 60 15.30 27.31 -11.08
C SER A 60 15.01 25.87 -10.72
N THR A 61 14.97 25.58 -9.41
CA THR A 61 14.55 24.27 -8.88
C THR A 61 13.11 23.96 -9.25
N GLU A 62 12.25 24.98 -9.28
CA GLU A 62 10.84 24.85 -9.65
C GLU A 62 10.68 24.45 -11.12
N ASP A 63 11.47 25.06 -12.02
CA ASP A 63 11.47 24.71 -13.44
C ASP A 63 12.02 23.30 -13.67
N LEU A 64 13.03 22.91 -12.90
CA LEU A 64 13.59 21.55 -12.95
C LEU A 64 12.55 20.52 -12.51
N GLU A 65 11.89 20.71 -11.36
CA GLU A 65 10.85 19.82 -10.87
C GLU A 65 9.62 19.80 -11.79
N ARG A 66 9.27 20.92 -12.41
CA ARG A 66 8.15 21.00 -13.36
C ARG A 66 8.43 20.23 -14.66
N ASN A 67 9.60 20.45 -15.25
CA ASN A 67 9.95 19.84 -16.55
C ASN A 67 10.37 18.38 -16.41
N TYR A 68 10.93 18.01 -15.26
CA TYR A 68 11.45 16.67 -14.97
C TYR A 68 10.78 16.04 -13.75
N SER A 69 9.45 16.20 -13.65
CA SER A 69 8.69 15.77 -12.48
C SER A 69 8.93 14.30 -12.14
N ILE A 70 9.58 14.05 -11.01
CA ILE A 70 9.67 12.72 -10.43
C ILE A 70 8.30 12.46 -9.79
N LYS A 71 7.45 11.71 -10.49
CA LYS A 71 6.18 11.27 -9.88
C LYS A 71 6.51 10.50 -8.59
N PRO A 72 5.95 10.90 -7.43
CA PRO A 72 6.06 10.07 -6.24
C PRO A 72 5.49 8.68 -6.57
N PHE A 73 6.03 7.63 -5.93
CA PHE A 73 5.47 6.30 -6.10
C PHE A 73 3.98 6.38 -5.82
N GLN A 74 3.18 6.06 -6.84
CA GLN A 74 1.77 5.83 -6.63
C GLN A 74 1.71 4.63 -5.70
N ARG A 75 1.41 4.87 -4.42
CA ARG A 75 1.18 3.78 -3.46
C ARG A 75 0.20 2.86 -4.15
N SER A 76 0.56 1.57 -4.25
CA SER A 76 -0.40 0.57 -4.73
C SER A 76 -1.69 0.83 -3.98
N ARG A 77 -2.78 1.01 -4.73
CA ARG A 77 -4.11 1.28 -4.13
C ARG A 77 -4.30 0.27 -3.00
N PRO A 78 -4.96 0.62 -1.88
CA PRO A 78 -5.35 -0.35 -0.88
C PRO A 78 -6.22 -1.41 -1.54
N GLN A 79 -5.59 -2.44 -2.09
CA GLN A 79 -6.26 -3.55 -2.71
C GLN A 79 -6.85 -4.29 -1.53
N ARG A 80 -8.18 -4.33 -1.43
CA ARG A 80 -8.85 -5.14 -0.41
C ARG A 80 -8.24 -6.54 -0.50
N SER A 81 -7.47 -6.90 0.52
CA SER A 81 -6.87 -8.22 0.64
C SER A 81 -8.01 -9.24 0.57
N ASN A 82 -8.00 -10.12 -0.44
CA ASN A 82 -8.96 -11.23 -0.51
C ASN A 82 -8.52 -12.42 0.36
N GLY A 83 -7.63 -12.18 1.33
CA GLY A 83 -7.06 -13.22 2.20
C GLY A 83 -8.14 -14.14 2.77
N SER A 84 -9.27 -13.59 3.20
CA SER A 84 -10.42 -14.38 3.69
C SER A 84 -10.91 -15.39 2.65
N ALA A 85 -11.21 -14.97 1.43
CA ALA A 85 -11.68 -15.89 0.38
C ALA A 85 -10.65 -16.96 -0.02
N ARG A 86 -9.35 -16.69 0.18
CA ARG A 86 -8.29 -17.70 -0.02
C ARG A 86 -8.22 -18.68 1.14
N ILE A 87 -8.43 -18.21 2.37
CA ILE A 87 -8.44 -19.03 3.58
C ILE A 87 -9.67 -19.94 3.58
N ASP A 88 -10.86 -19.40 3.28
CA ASP A 88 -12.12 -20.16 3.22
C ASP A 88 -12.01 -21.36 2.27
N ARG A 89 -11.43 -21.16 1.08
CA ARG A 89 -11.19 -22.24 0.10
C ARG A 89 -10.23 -23.30 0.60
N VAL A 90 -9.21 -22.92 1.36
CA VAL A 90 -8.23 -23.87 1.92
C VAL A 90 -8.86 -24.66 3.06
N GLU A 91 -9.65 -24.02 3.92
CA GLU A 91 -10.38 -24.70 5.00
C GLU A 91 -11.40 -25.71 4.46
N GLU A 92 -12.12 -25.37 3.38
CA GLU A 92 -13.05 -26.28 2.70
C GLU A 92 -12.33 -27.54 2.22
N VAL A 93 -11.24 -27.40 1.46
CA VAL A 93 -10.44 -28.54 0.96
C VAL A 93 -9.84 -29.39 2.10
N ILE A 94 -9.42 -28.76 3.20
CA ILE A 94 -8.92 -29.48 4.38
C ILE A 94 -10.04 -30.30 5.03
N ASN A 95 -11.23 -29.73 5.17
CA ASN A 95 -12.38 -30.40 5.78
C ASN A 95 -12.90 -31.54 4.89
N GLU A 96 -12.92 -31.37 3.57
CA GLU A 96 -13.26 -32.43 2.61
C GLU A 96 -12.29 -33.61 2.74
N ASN A 97 -10.98 -33.35 2.75
CA ASN A 97 -9.97 -34.40 2.93
C ASN A 97 -10.11 -35.11 4.28
N ARG A 98 -10.38 -34.36 5.35
CA ARG A 98 -10.61 -34.94 6.68
C ARG A 98 -11.83 -35.87 6.69
N ASN A 99 -12.91 -35.47 6.03
CA ASN A 99 -14.13 -36.27 5.93
C ASN A 99 -13.92 -37.54 5.07
N ALA A 100 -13.14 -37.46 3.99
CA ALA A 100 -12.80 -38.62 3.17
C ALA A 100 -11.96 -39.64 3.96
N MET A 101 -10.97 -39.17 4.74
CA MET A 101 -10.16 -40.03 5.60
C MET A 101 -10.97 -40.70 6.70
N ASN A 102 -11.93 -39.98 7.30
CA ASN A 102 -12.82 -40.55 8.32
C ASN A 102 -13.71 -41.66 7.71
N GLN A 103 -14.29 -41.43 6.53
CA GLN A 103 -15.09 -42.45 5.83
C GLN A 103 -14.28 -43.70 5.51
N LEU A 104 -13.04 -43.52 5.04
CA LEU A 104 -12.13 -44.65 4.78
C LEU A 104 -11.82 -45.43 6.06
N THR A 105 -11.69 -44.75 7.19
CA THR A 105 -11.39 -45.39 8.49
C THR A 105 -12.59 -46.18 9.03
N GLU A 106 -13.81 -45.75 8.74
CA GLU A 106 -15.05 -46.47 9.13
C GLU A 106 -15.38 -47.65 8.20
N GLU A 107 -14.77 -47.73 7.01
CA GLU A 107 -14.93 -48.84 6.06
C GLU A 107 -13.98 -50.04 6.32
N PHE A 108 -13.01 -49.92 7.24
CA PHE A 108 -12.07 -50.98 7.64
C PHE A 108 -12.24 -51.39 9.10
#